data_AF-A0A7S1YMT4-F1
#
_entry.id   AF-A0A7S1YMT4-F1
#
_cell.length_a   1.000
_cell.length_b   1.000
_cell.length_c   1.000
_cell.angle_alpha   90.00
_cell.angle_beta   90.00
_cell.angle_gamma   90.00
#
_symmetry.space_group_name_H-M   'P 1'
#
loop_
_entity.id
_entity.type
_entity.pdbx_description
1 polymer ?
#
loop_
_entity_poly.entity_id
_entity_poly.type
_entity_poly.pdbx_seq_one_letter_code
_entity_poly.pdbx_strand_id
1 'polypeptide(L)'
;PIIVATTVHRLADRSRRLFIMNPLRTAAQRAGPSLRRAAATKQQVRGMATEKQIFMQINATKNIKKITSSMKMVSAAKLKGDEGRLKLAKPFNAWTDKLTSEPVELEFATYEEIPQKTLIVPFTSDRGLCGGINSFISRGVRDICKTLIAEGKEAD
;
A
#
# COMPACT_ATOMS: atom_id res chain seq x y z
N PRO A 1 13.35 -0.14 -18.85
CA PRO A 1 13.34 -1.41 -18.09
C PRO A 1 11.99 -1.58 -17.37
N ILE A 2 10.91 -1.89 -18.09
CA ILE A 2 10.41 -3.26 -18.33
C ILE A 2 10.45 -4.10 -17.04
N ILE A 3 9.31 -4.23 -16.37
CA ILE A 3 8.63 -5.50 -16.06
C ILE A 3 7.32 -5.12 -15.33
N VAL A 4 6.22 -5.23 -16.07
CA VAL A 4 4.85 -5.37 -15.57
C VAL A 4 4.30 -6.64 -16.22
N ALA A 5 3.42 -7.34 -15.47
CA ALA A 5 2.49 -8.39 -15.88
C ALA A 5 3.04 -9.80 -16.13
N THR A 6 2.61 -10.75 -15.28
CA THR A 6 1.59 -11.78 -15.61
C THR A 6 1.41 -12.70 -14.40
N THR A 7 0.26 -12.65 -13.70
CA THR A 7 -0.98 -13.43 -13.92
C THR A 7 -0.98 -14.79 -13.23
N VAL A 8 -1.71 -14.80 -12.10
CA VAL A 8 -2.61 -15.84 -11.58
C VAL A 8 -2.81 -17.07 -12.48
N HIS A 9 -2.41 -18.25 -12.01
CA HIS A 9 -3.21 -19.48 -12.12
C HIS A 9 -2.60 -20.63 -11.32
N ARG A 10 -3.47 -21.49 -10.79
CA ARG A 10 -3.22 -22.88 -10.37
C ARG A 10 -2.89 -23.11 -8.89
N LEU A 11 -3.87 -22.75 -8.05
CA LEU A 11 -4.31 -23.67 -7.00
C LEU A 11 -4.98 -24.90 -7.66
N ALA A 12 -4.88 -26.03 -6.98
CA ALA A 12 -5.46 -27.34 -7.25
C ALA A 12 -4.56 -28.36 -7.97
N ASP A 13 -4.40 -29.48 -7.26
CA ASP A 13 -4.17 -30.83 -7.77
C ASP A 13 -2.71 -31.33 -7.87
N ARG A 14 -2.21 -31.92 -6.77
CA ARG A 14 -1.86 -33.35 -6.72
C ARG A 14 -1.35 -33.77 -5.36
N SER A 15 -2.30 -34.18 -4.53
CA SER A 15 -2.08 -35.29 -3.62
C SER A 15 -1.70 -36.53 -4.44
N ARG A 16 -0.71 -37.29 -3.93
CA ARG A 16 -0.20 -38.62 -4.36
C ARG A 16 1.10 -38.59 -5.15
N ARG A 17 2.02 -39.45 -4.67
CA ARG A 17 3.43 -39.71 -5.06
C ARG A 17 4.38 -38.79 -4.27
N LEU A 18 5.10 -39.26 -3.26
CA LEU A 18 5.90 -40.48 -3.28
C LEU A 18 6.12 -40.96 -1.83
N PHE A 19 5.56 -42.13 -1.54
CA PHE A 19 6.10 -43.04 -0.53
C PHE A 19 7.53 -43.37 -0.95
N ILE A 20 8.52 -42.74 -0.32
CA ILE A 20 9.88 -43.31 -0.25
C ILE A 20 10.12 -43.61 1.23
N MET A 21 10.23 -44.91 1.49
CA MET A 21 10.62 -45.49 2.76
C MET A 21 11.88 -44.81 3.28
N ASN A 22 11.82 -44.30 4.51
CA ASN A 22 12.98 -43.78 5.21
C ASN A 22 13.45 -44.87 6.19
N PRO A 23 14.56 -45.60 5.92
CA PRO A 23 14.97 -46.75 6.75
C PRO A 23 15.70 -46.35 8.03
N LEU A 24 15.72 -45.07 8.42
CA LEU A 24 16.45 -44.59 9.59
C LEU A 24 15.64 -44.60 10.91
N ARG A 25 14.43 -45.16 10.91
CA ARG A 25 13.55 -45.13 12.10
C ARG A 25 13.63 -46.36 13.02
N THR A 26 14.51 -47.32 12.72
CA THR A 26 14.61 -48.60 13.47
C THR A 26 15.88 -48.76 14.31
N ALA A 27 16.76 -47.75 14.37
CA ALA A 27 18.00 -47.82 15.16
C ALA A 27 17.96 -47.05 16.50
N ALA A 28 16.85 -46.39 16.85
CA ALA A 28 16.77 -45.49 18.02
C ALA A 28 16.12 -46.11 19.28
N GLN A 29 15.86 -47.43 19.30
CA GLN A 29 15.17 -48.09 20.43
C GLN A 29 16.06 -48.98 21.31
N ARG A 30 17.39 -48.84 21.22
CA ARG A 30 18.32 -49.54 22.13
C ARG A 30 19.36 -48.58 22.70
N ALA A 31 18.93 -47.72 23.61
CA ALA A 31 19.81 -47.05 24.56
C ALA A 31 19.06 -46.82 25.87
N GLY A 32 19.61 -47.34 26.97
CA GLY A 32 19.01 -47.39 28.30
C GLY A 32 18.83 -46.03 28.99
N PRO A 33 18.28 -46.01 30.22
CA PRO A 33 17.73 -44.82 30.88
C PRO A 33 18.76 -43.83 31.47
N SER A 34 20.00 -43.78 30.97
CA SER A 34 21.09 -42.99 31.58
C SER A 34 21.43 -41.66 30.87
N LEU A 35 20.73 -41.28 29.80
CA LEU A 35 20.97 -40.02 29.06
C LEU A 35 19.80 -39.02 29.13
N ARG A 36 19.00 -39.07 30.20
CA ARG A 36 18.00 -38.04 30.52
C ARG A 36 18.57 -37.03 31.52
N ARG A 37 19.60 -36.25 31.16
CA ARG A 37 20.00 -35.06 31.95
C ARG A 37 20.97 -34.17 31.17
N ALA A 38 20.46 -33.58 30.11
CA ALA A 38 20.96 -32.29 29.64
C ALA A 38 19.73 -31.48 29.22
N ALA A 39 18.92 -31.10 30.22
CA ALA A 39 17.97 -30.03 30.03
C ALA A 39 18.80 -28.78 29.74
N ALA A 40 18.92 -28.45 28.45
CA ALA A 40 19.54 -27.21 28.00
C ALA A 40 18.79 -26.08 28.68
N THR A 41 19.43 -25.46 29.66
CA THR A 41 18.95 -24.25 30.33
C THR A 41 18.84 -23.20 29.23
N LYS A 42 17.64 -23.03 28.67
CA LYS A 42 17.34 -21.90 27.78
C LYS A 42 17.51 -20.66 28.65
N GLN A 43 18.68 -20.03 28.55
CA GLN A 43 18.97 -18.77 29.19
C GLN A 43 17.86 -17.79 28.78
N GLN A 44 16.94 -17.53 29.70
CA GLN A 44 15.82 -16.64 29.47
C GLN A 44 16.40 -15.23 29.38
N VAL A 45 16.58 -14.70 28.17
CA VAL A 45 17.01 -13.33 27.93
C VAL A 45 15.96 -12.43 28.57
N ARG A 46 16.31 -11.80 29.69
CA ARG A 46 15.47 -10.82 30.35
C ARG A 46 15.11 -9.75 29.32
N GLY A 47 13.83 -9.49 29.13
CA GLY A 47 13.27 -8.57 28.13
C GLY A 47 13.60 -7.09 28.35
N MET A 48 14.73 -6.76 28.96
CA MET A 48 15.25 -5.40 28.96
C MET A 48 16.09 -5.17 27.70
N ALA A 49 15.86 -4.01 27.07
CA ALA A 49 16.68 -3.57 25.96
C ALA A 49 18.14 -3.49 26.41
N THR A 50 19.00 -4.24 25.75
CA THR A 50 20.45 -4.16 26.00
C THR A 50 20.94 -2.78 25.52
N GLU A 51 21.96 -2.20 26.15
CA GLU A 51 22.55 -0.91 25.74
C GLU A 51 22.84 -0.87 24.23
N LYS A 52 23.35 -1.97 23.69
CA LYS A 52 23.58 -2.16 22.25
C LYS A 52 22.32 -2.01 21.40
N GLN A 53 21.17 -2.52 21.87
CA GLN A 53 19.89 -2.42 21.15
C GLN A 53 19.38 -0.97 21.09
N ILE A 54 19.53 -0.23 22.19
CA ILE A 54 19.18 1.21 22.23
C ILE A 54 20.08 2.00 21.27
N PHE A 55 21.39 1.74 21.30
CA PHE A 55 22.33 2.38 20.38
C PHE A 55 21.99 2.12 18.90
N MET A 56 21.60 0.89 18.55
CA MET A 56 21.16 0.55 17.20
C MET A 56 19.90 1.33 16.79
N GLN A 57 18.89 1.46 17.66
CA GLN A 57 17.67 2.22 17.37
C GLN A 57 17.94 3.72 17.19
N ILE A 58 18.84 4.29 18.00
CA ILE A 58 19.27 5.69 17.86
C ILE A 58 19.92 5.91 16.48
N ASN A 59 20.77 4.99 16.03
CA ASN A 59 21.40 5.12 14.71
C ASN A 59 20.39 4.93 13.57
N ALA A 60 19.44 3.99 13.72
CA ALA A 60 18.37 3.79 12.75
C ALA A 60 17.49 5.04 12.60
N THR A 61 17.02 5.62 13.70
CA THR A 61 16.19 6.84 13.70
C THR A 61 16.96 8.06 13.16
N LYS A 62 18.26 8.19 13.44
CA LYS A 62 19.12 9.22 12.84
C LYS A 62 19.20 9.08 11.31
N ASN A 63 19.32 7.85 10.81
CA ASN A 63 19.37 7.59 9.36
C ASN A 63 18.01 7.85 8.70
N ILE A 64 16.91 7.39 9.31
CA ILE A 64 15.55 7.69 8.84
C ILE A 64 15.33 9.21 8.77
N LYS A 65 15.74 9.96 9.80
CA LYS A 65 15.66 11.44 9.80
C LYS A 65 16.38 12.07 8.61
N LYS A 66 17.59 11.58 8.26
CA LYS A 66 18.34 12.06 7.09
C LYS A 66 17.61 11.75 5.79
N ILE A 67 17.14 10.52 5.61
CA ILE A 67 16.37 10.09 4.43
C ILE A 67 15.12 10.95 4.27
N THR A 68 14.34 11.14 5.34
CA THR A 68 13.12 11.97 5.31
C THR A 68 13.44 13.44 5.04
N SER A 69 14.53 13.99 5.58
CA SER A 69 14.96 15.36 5.28
C SER A 69 15.32 15.54 3.80
N SER A 70 16.01 14.58 3.20
CA SER A 70 16.31 14.58 1.77
C SER A 70 15.02 14.44 0.94
N MET A 71 14.13 13.51 1.32
CA MET A 71 12.85 13.32 0.65
C MET A 71 11.98 14.59 0.70
N LYS A 72 11.97 15.32 1.82
CA LYS A 72 11.26 16.61 1.93
C LYS A 72 11.72 17.60 0.85
N MET A 73 13.03 17.73 0.64
CA MET A 73 13.57 18.63 -0.38
C MET A 73 13.30 18.13 -1.80
N VAL A 74 13.41 16.81 -2.04
CA VAL A 74 13.11 16.20 -3.35
C VAL A 74 11.64 16.40 -3.72
N SER A 75 10.72 16.16 -2.79
CA SER A 75 9.28 16.37 -3.02
C SER A 75 8.96 17.84 -3.24
N ALA A 76 9.57 18.76 -2.47
CA ALA A 76 9.40 20.20 -2.68
C ALA A 76 9.90 20.66 -4.06
N ALA A 77 11.04 20.15 -4.52
CA ALA A 77 11.58 20.46 -5.84
C ALA A 77 10.66 19.94 -6.97
N LYS A 78 10.10 18.74 -6.83
CA LYS A 78 9.12 18.20 -7.80
C LYS A 78 7.85 19.04 -7.84
N LEU A 79 7.29 19.39 -6.68
CA LEU A 79 6.11 20.24 -6.58
C LEU A 79 6.35 21.60 -7.24
N LYS A 80 7.51 22.24 -7.00
CA LYS A 80 7.88 23.48 -7.68
C LYS A 80 7.97 23.33 -9.21
N GLY A 81 8.47 22.18 -9.68
CA GLY A 81 8.49 21.85 -11.11
C GLY A 81 7.08 21.69 -11.69
N ASP A 82 6.19 21.01 -10.96
CA ASP A 82 4.80 20.80 -11.35
C ASP A 82 3.98 22.09 -11.32
N GLU A 83 4.20 22.97 -10.34
CA GLU A 83 3.65 24.33 -10.33
C GLU A 83 4.08 25.13 -11.56
N GLY A 84 5.34 24.95 -12.01
CA GLY A 84 5.82 25.54 -13.26
C GLY A 84 5.05 25.03 -14.48
N ARG A 85 4.83 23.71 -14.58
CA ARG A 85 4.03 23.10 -15.66
C ARG A 85 2.58 23.55 -15.61
N LEU A 86 2.00 23.63 -14.42
CA LEU A 86 0.63 24.10 -14.21
C LEU A 86 0.44 25.53 -14.72
N LYS A 87 1.40 26.43 -14.44
CA LYS A 87 1.36 27.83 -14.95
C LYS A 87 1.32 27.91 -16.47
N LEU A 88 2.04 27.01 -17.16
CA LEU A 88 2.03 26.93 -18.62
C LEU A 88 0.73 26.33 -19.17
N ALA A 89 0.10 25.41 -18.43
CA ALA A 89 -1.15 24.76 -18.84
C ALA A 89 -2.40 25.64 -18.63
N LYS A 90 -2.40 26.51 -17.59
CA LYS A 90 -3.51 27.41 -17.28
C LYS A 90 -4.08 28.21 -18.48
N PRO A 91 -3.28 28.90 -19.32
CA PRO A 91 -3.83 29.67 -20.44
C PRO A 91 -4.51 28.79 -21.50
N PHE A 92 -4.09 27.53 -21.66
CA PHE A 92 -4.73 26.60 -22.58
C PHE A 92 -6.13 26.20 -22.07
N ASN A 93 -6.24 25.85 -20.79
CA ASN A 93 -7.52 25.48 -20.17
C ASN A 93 -8.56 26.61 -20.26
N ALA A 94 -8.14 27.86 -20.05
CA ALA A 94 -9.04 29.02 -20.11
C ALA A 94 -9.68 29.24 -21.49
N TRP A 95 -9.10 28.71 -22.57
CA TRP A 95 -9.74 28.71 -23.89
C TRP A 95 -10.75 27.58 -24.03
N THR A 96 -10.43 26.39 -23.50
CA THR A 96 -11.34 25.23 -23.47
C THR A 96 -12.59 25.51 -22.65
N ASP A 97 -12.47 26.20 -21.51
CA ASP A 97 -13.61 26.58 -20.66
C ASP A 97 -14.61 27.51 -21.36
N LYS A 98 -14.23 28.15 -22.47
CA LYS A 98 -15.16 28.93 -23.32
C LYS A 98 -15.88 28.09 -24.35
N LEU A 99 -15.35 26.91 -24.66
CA LEU A 99 -15.88 26.00 -25.68
C LEU A 99 -16.77 24.91 -25.06
N THR A 100 -16.42 24.44 -23.86
CA THR A 100 -17.22 23.55 -23.02
C THR A 100 -17.85 24.33 -21.87
N SER A 101 -19.05 23.98 -21.42
CA SER A 101 -19.64 24.54 -20.19
C SER A 101 -18.68 24.40 -19.02
N GLU A 102 -18.62 25.40 -18.12
CA GLU A 102 -17.78 25.34 -16.93
C GLU A 102 -18.05 24.04 -16.15
N PRO A 103 -16.99 23.36 -15.66
CA PRO A 103 -17.16 22.18 -14.84
C PRO A 103 -17.94 22.55 -13.57
N VAL A 104 -19.11 21.95 -13.40
CA VAL A 104 -19.93 22.15 -12.19
C VAL A 104 -19.25 21.43 -11.03
N GLU A 105 -18.86 22.19 -10.00
CA GLU A 105 -18.36 21.61 -8.76
C GLU A 105 -19.45 20.77 -8.09
N LEU A 106 -19.12 19.54 -7.72
CA LEU A 106 -20.03 18.56 -7.10
C LEU A 106 -20.71 19.05 -5.81
N GLU A 107 -20.15 20.07 -5.15
CA GLU A 107 -20.77 20.69 -3.96
C GLU A 107 -22.01 21.54 -4.32
N PHE A 108 -22.14 21.97 -5.58
CA PHE A 108 -23.24 22.80 -6.08
C PHE A 108 -24.10 22.09 -7.13
N ALA A 109 -23.69 20.92 -7.61
CA ALA A 109 -24.47 20.11 -8.53
C ALA A 109 -25.65 19.47 -7.78
N THR A 110 -26.88 19.89 -8.09
CA THR A 110 -28.06 19.09 -7.76
C THR A 110 -27.95 17.78 -8.52
N TYR A 111 -27.91 16.67 -7.79
CA TYR A 111 -27.68 15.36 -8.38
C TYR A 111 -28.72 15.02 -9.47
N GLU A 112 -29.88 15.67 -9.53
CA GLU A 112 -30.87 15.57 -10.61
C GLU A 112 -30.31 15.80 -12.02
N GLU A 113 -29.33 16.69 -12.20
CA GLU A 113 -28.71 17.00 -13.52
C GLU A 113 -27.72 15.94 -14.00
N ILE A 114 -27.37 14.99 -13.13
CA ILE A 114 -26.39 13.95 -13.43
C ILE A 114 -27.05 12.84 -14.27
N PRO A 115 -26.48 12.43 -15.41
CA PRO A 115 -27.03 11.37 -16.25
C PRO A 115 -27.18 10.03 -15.50
N GLN A 116 -28.10 9.18 -15.94
CA GLN A 116 -28.41 7.89 -15.29
C GLN A 116 -27.18 6.99 -15.10
N LYS A 117 -26.21 7.09 -16.00
CA LYS A 117 -24.95 6.35 -15.94
C LYS A 117 -23.79 7.33 -15.84
N THR A 118 -23.05 7.26 -14.74
CA THR A 118 -21.95 8.18 -14.43
C THR A 118 -20.68 7.40 -14.11
N LEU A 119 -19.58 7.77 -14.78
CA LEU A 119 -18.24 7.21 -14.52
C LEU A 119 -17.50 8.11 -13.54
N ILE A 120 -17.06 7.56 -12.41
CA ILE A 120 -16.27 8.28 -11.42
C ILE A 120 -14.80 7.92 -11.59
N VAL A 121 -13.97 8.91 -11.93
CA VAL A 121 -12.53 8.72 -12.10
C VAL A 121 -11.78 9.36 -10.92
N PRO A 122 -11.33 8.58 -9.93
CA PRO A 122 -10.53 9.11 -8.84
C PRO A 122 -9.07 9.30 -9.25
N PHE A 123 -8.58 10.54 -9.14
CA PHE A 123 -7.16 10.85 -9.31
C PHE A 123 -6.41 10.65 -7.99
N THR A 124 -5.43 9.75 -7.96
CA THR A 124 -4.65 9.43 -6.74
C THR A 124 -3.15 9.45 -7.01
N SER A 125 -2.35 9.41 -5.93
CA SER A 125 -0.89 9.34 -6.02
C SER A 125 -0.37 7.90 -6.02
N ASP A 126 0.62 7.59 -6.88
CA ASP A 126 1.24 6.24 -6.97
C ASP A 126 2.20 5.92 -5.83
N ARG A 127 2.75 6.94 -5.17
CA ARG A 127 3.77 6.79 -4.13
C ARG A 127 3.14 6.84 -2.75
N GLY A 128 3.63 5.98 -1.86
CA GLY A 128 3.34 6.06 -0.43
C GLY A 128 3.99 7.28 0.24
N LEU A 129 3.69 7.49 1.53
CA LEU A 129 4.12 8.65 2.33
C LEU A 129 3.43 9.98 1.93
N CYS A 130 2.28 9.93 1.25
CA CYS A 130 1.45 11.07 0.86
C CYS A 130 0.49 11.56 1.99
N GLY A 131 0.73 11.16 3.24
CA GLY A 131 -0.18 11.42 4.35
C GLY A 131 -1.56 10.77 4.14
N GLY A 132 -2.62 11.53 4.35
CA GLY A 132 -4.01 11.06 4.27
C GLY A 132 -4.73 11.30 2.93
N ILE A 133 -4.05 11.84 1.92
CA ILE A 133 -4.68 12.31 0.67
C ILE A 133 -5.42 11.18 -0.05
N ASN A 134 -4.75 10.07 -0.34
CA ASN A 134 -5.37 8.94 -1.03
C ASN A 134 -6.54 8.35 -0.21
N SER A 135 -6.42 8.28 1.11
CA SER A 135 -7.49 7.80 1.98
C SER A 135 -8.70 8.74 1.99
N PHE A 136 -8.48 10.05 1.93
CA PHE A 136 -9.56 11.05 1.83
C PHE A 136 -10.32 10.90 0.50
N ILE A 137 -9.59 10.79 -0.62
CA ILE A 137 -10.19 10.61 -1.95
C ILE A 137 -11.02 9.33 -2.00
N SER A 138 -10.50 8.19 -1.53
CA SER A 138 -11.26 6.93 -1.52
C SER A 138 -12.52 6.97 -0.64
N ARG A 139 -12.52 7.78 0.44
CA ARG A 139 -13.72 7.99 1.26
C ARG A 139 -14.73 8.87 0.54
N GLY A 140 -14.30 10.01 0.00
CA GLY A 140 -15.18 10.91 -0.76
C GLY A 140 -15.84 10.22 -1.95
N VAL A 141 -15.08 9.45 -2.74
CA VAL A 141 -15.60 8.66 -3.87
C VAL A 141 -16.65 7.64 -3.39
N ARG A 142 -16.38 6.95 -2.28
CA ARG A 142 -17.34 5.99 -1.71
C ARG A 142 -18.63 6.67 -1.29
N ASP A 143 -18.54 7.86 -0.70
CA ASP A 143 -19.73 8.58 -0.24
C ASP A 143 -20.53 9.14 -1.41
N ILE A 144 -19.87 9.65 -2.47
CA ILE A 144 -20.52 10.04 -3.73
C ILE A 144 -21.23 8.84 -4.39
N CYS A 145 -20.55 7.69 -4.51
CA CYS A 145 -21.18 6.46 -5.02
C CYS A 145 -22.45 6.09 -4.25
N LYS A 146 -22.41 6.15 -2.91
CA LYS A 146 -23.58 5.81 -2.08
C LYS A 146 -24.74 6.76 -2.33
N THR A 147 -24.47 8.06 -2.43
CA THR A 147 -25.51 9.07 -2.70
C THR A 147 -26.14 8.83 -4.08
N LEU A 148 -25.33 8.60 -5.11
CA LEU A 148 -25.82 8.30 -6.47
C LEU A 148 -26.66 7.01 -6.53
N ILE A 149 -26.24 5.96 -5.82
CA ILE A 149 -27.00 4.70 -5.75
C ILE A 149 -28.31 4.89 -4.99
N ALA A 150 -28.33 5.71 -3.93
CA ALA A 150 -29.55 6.01 -3.17
C ALA A 150 -30.60 6.74 -4.02
N GLU A 151 -30.16 7.54 -4.98
CA GLU A 151 -31.02 8.20 -5.97
C GLU A 151 -31.39 7.31 -7.17
N GLY A 152 -30.91 6.06 -7.20
CA GLY A 152 -31.22 5.09 -8.25
C GLY A 152 -30.42 5.27 -9.53
N LYS A 153 -29.27 5.96 -9.49
CA LYS A 153 -28.37 6.13 -10.64
C LYS A 153 -27.25 5.09 -10.63
N GLU A 154 -26.80 4.68 -11.81
CA GLU A 154 -25.66 3.77 -11.99
C GLU A 154 -24.35 4.55 -11.91
N ALA A 155 -23.50 4.18 -10.93
CA ALA A 155 -22.16 4.73 -10.77
C ALA A 155 -21.10 3.64 -11.07
N ASP A 156 -20.29 3.88 -12.11
CA ASP A 156 -19.16 3.04 -12.53
C ASP A 156 -17.81 3.60 -12.01
#